data_AF-H3H8Q2-F1
#
_entry.id   AF-H3H8Q2-F1
#
_cell.length_a   1.000
_cell.length_b   1.000
_cell.length_c   1.000
_cell.angle_alpha   90.00
_cell.angle_beta   90.00
_cell.angle_gamma   90.00
#
_symmetry.space_group_name_H-M   'P 1'
#
loop_
_entity.id
_entity.type
_entity.pdbx_description
1 polymer ?
#
loop_
_entity_poly.entity_id
_entity_poly.type
_entity_poly.pdbx_seq_one_letter_code
_entity_poly.pdbx_strand_id
1 'polypeptide(L)'
;MKKDERIAILKQHDDAQAAMDGIMLGDAGLTTGTNAVSKRTKHCPYRLINFLFSDEFATRYSQTGDTASRAALDSKQTNAKSNFWQEVRESYVHIFPKTHERNLVMFDDELFRGIDPSVTKPHPPEKLFAMAKELTQKYFAAEQRFTKCGQHENEFRNFVENQGVVLYLRKWLKSAEH
;
A
#
# COMPACT_ATOMS: atom_id res chain seq x y z
N MET A 1 -11.76 -3.80 -12.14
CA MET A 1 -12.17 -3.09 -10.91
C MET A 1 -12.21 -1.60 -11.18
N LYS A 2 -13.34 -0.92 -10.90
CA LYS A 2 -13.55 0.52 -11.16
C LYS A 2 -12.83 1.39 -10.13
N LYS A 3 -12.54 2.64 -10.48
CA LYS A 3 -11.86 3.62 -9.61
C LYS A 3 -12.50 3.77 -8.23
N ASP A 4 -13.83 3.93 -8.20
CA ASP A 4 -14.55 4.13 -6.93
C ASP A 4 -14.48 2.89 -6.03
N GLU A 5 -14.44 1.69 -6.62
CA GLU A 5 -14.17 0.46 -5.88
C GLU A 5 -12.77 0.53 -5.27
N ARG A 6 -11.71 0.82 -6.05
CA ARG A 6 -10.33 0.88 -5.52
C ARG A 6 -10.16 1.91 -4.39
N ILE A 7 -10.84 3.05 -4.47
CA ILE A 7 -10.83 4.07 -3.43
C ILE A 7 -11.59 3.59 -2.19
N ALA A 8 -12.74 2.92 -2.35
CA ALA A 8 -13.47 2.31 -1.24
C ALA A 8 -12.62 1.26 -0.52
N ILE A 9 -11.86 0.44 -1.26
CA ILE A 9 -10.89 -0.53 -0.70
C ILE A 9 -9.87 0.16 0.20
N LEU A 10 -9.30 1.27 -0.25
CA LEU A 10 -8.32 2.02 0.53
C LEU A 10 -8.93 2.63 1.79
N LYS A 11 -10.13 3.23 1.69
CA LYS A 11 -10.83 3.81 2.85
C LYS A 11 -11.15 2.76 3.89
N GLN A 12 -11.72 1.64 3.45
CA GLN A 12 -12.05 0.50 4.31
C GLN A 12 -10.81 -0.06 5.02
N HIS A 13 -9.68 -0.16 4.31
CA HIS A 13 -8.42 -0.59 4.91
C HIS A 13 -7.89 0.42 5.94
N ASP A 14 -7.95 1.73 5.68
CA ASP A 14 -7.51 2.77 6.62
C ASP A 14 -8.40 2.83 7.87
N ASP A 15 -9.72 2.75 7.70
CA ASP A 15 -10.71 2.73 8.79
C ASP A 15 -10.53 1.49 9.69
N ALA A 16 -10.36 0.31 9.10
CA ALA A 16 -10.12 -0.92 9.85
C ALA A 16 -8.78 -0.90 10.60
N GLN A 17 -7.77 -0.27 10.00
CA GLN A 17 -6.48 -0.09 10.63
C GLN A 17 -6.54 0.90 11.80
N ALA A 18 -7.30 1.99 11.68
CA ALA A 18 -7.55 2.92 12.76
C ALA A 18 -8.33 2.27 13.92
N ALA A 19 -9.30 1.39 13.62
CA ALA A 19 -10.02 0.62 14.63
C ALA A 19 -9.12 -0.37 15.39
N MET A 20 -8.20 -1.05 14.69
CA MET A 20 -7.21 -1.93 15.33
C MET A 20 -6.25 -1.17 16.24
N ASP A 21 -5.76 0.00 15.80
CA ASP A 21 -4.88 0.85 16.62
C ASP A 21 -5.64 1.42 17.84
N GLY A 22 -6.93 1.73 17.70
CA GLY A 22 -7.78 2.24 18.78
C GLY A 22 -8.13 1.22 19.87
N ILE A 23 -8.23 -0.07 19.52
CA ILE A 23 -8.44 -1.17 20.49
C ILE A 23 -7.15 -1.48 21.27
N MET A 24 -5.98 -1.18 20.70
CA MET A 24 -4.66 -1.46 21.28
C MET A 24 -4.07 -0.31 22.10
N LEU A 25 -4.80 0.80 22.32
CA LEU A 25 -4.31 1.92 23.13
C LEU A 25 -4.43 1.64 24.64
N GLY A 26 -3.64 0.66 25.09
CA GLY A 26 -3.22 0.49 26.45
C GLY A 26 -1.75 0.09 26.44
N ASP A 27 -0.89 1.05 26.81
CA ASP A 27 0.54 0.87 27.14
C ASP A 27 1.58 1.01 26.00
N ALA A 28 2.33 2.12 26.12
CA ALA A 28 3.69 2.42 25.67
C ALA A 28 4.10 2.29 24.20
N GLY A 29 4.43 3.47 23.66
CA GLY A 29 5.84 3.74 23.38
C GLY A 29 6.35 3.21 22.05
N LEU A 30 6.49 4.13 21.10
CA LEU A 30 7.31 4.01 19.91
C LEU A 30 8.73 3.55 20.29
N THR A 31 8.96 2.24 20.33
CA THR A 31 10.29 1.68 20.53
C THR A 31 11.02 1.75 19.19
N THR A 32 11.86 2.78 19.10
CA THR A 32 13.00 2.81 18.18
C THR A 32 13.91 1.64 18.55
N GLY A 33 13.70 0.49 17.89
CA GLY A 33 14.39 -0.76 18.17
C GLY A 33 14.85 -1.41 16.89
N THR A 34 16.15 -1.34 16.66
CA THR A 34 16.96 -2.00 15.63
C THR A 34 16.49 -3.41 15.28
N ASN A 35 15.98 -3.58 14.07
CA ASN A 35 16.01 -4.86 13.39
C ASN A 35 16.84 -4.68 12.12
N ALA A 36 17.83 -5.55 11.90
CA ALA A 36 18.57 -5.68 10.65
C ALA A 36 17.67 -6.26 9.53
N VAL A 37 16.46 -5.72 9.39
CA VAL A 37 15.54 -5.94 8.28
C VAL A 37 16.14 -5.21 7.10
N SER A 38 16.52 -5.96 6.07
CA SER A 38 16.96 -5.45 4.78
C SER A 38 16.23 -4.15 4.43
N LYS A 39 16.96 -3.02 4.47
CA LYS A 39 16.42 -1.70 4.16
C LYS A 39 15.70 -1.79 2.81
N ARG A 40 14.38 -1.53 2.81
CA ARG A 40 13.55 -1.50 1.59
C ARG A 40 14.20 -0.57 0.58
N THR A 41 14.19 -0.94 -0.69
CA THR A 41 14.67 -0.05 -1.76
C THR A 41 13.55 0.91 -2.16
N LYS A 42 13.89 1.94 -2.94
CA LYS A 42 12.89 2.83 -3.56
C LYS A 42 11.93 2.10 -4.51
N HIS A 43 12.28 0.90 -4.97
CA HIS A 43 11.50 0.08 -5.90
C HIS A 43 10.47 -0.80 -5.19
N CYS A 44 10.77 -1.23 -3.96
CA CYS A 44 9.94 -2.17 -3.21
C CYS A 44 8.46 -1.74 -3.12
N PRO A 45 8.13 -0.45 -2.85
CA PRO A 45 6.75 0.00 -2.80
C PRO A 45 6.02 -0.06 -4.15
N TYR A 46 6.71 0.18 -5.27
CA TYR A 46 6.10 0.15 -6.61
C TYR A 46 5.68 -1.27 -6.99
N ARG A 47 6.56 -2.24 -6.74
CA ARG A 47 6.24 -3.67 -6.90
C ARG A 47 5.06 -4.05 -6.01
N LEU A 48 5.04 -3.59 -4.76
CA LEU A 48 3.95 -3.89 -3.83
C LEU A 48 2.60 -3.35 -4.34
N ILE A 49 2.57 -2.13 -4.88
CA ILE A 49 1.36 -1.55 -5.49
C ILE A 49 0.89 -2.41 -6.68
N ASN A 50 1.80 -2.84 -7.56
CA ASN A 50 1.48 -3.75 -8.66
C ASN A 50 0.90 -5.09 -8.17
N PHE A 51 1.27 -5.55 -6.96
CA PHE A 51 0.64 -6.70 -6.34
C PHE A 51 -0.76 -6.36 -5.84
N LEU A 52 -0.88 -5.42 -4.92
CA LEU A 52 -2.13 -5.11 -4.21
C LEU A 52 -3.27 -4.68 -5.14
N PHE A 53 -2.97 -3.96 -6.23
CA PHE A 53 -3.99 -3.41 -7.14
C PHE A 53 -4.18 -4.20 -8.44
N SER A 54 -3.53 -5.35 -8.55
CA SER A 54 -3.85 -6.32 -9.60
C SER A 54 -5.20 -6.99 -9.38
N ASP A 55 -5.78 -7.51 -10.43
CA ASP A 55 -7.09 -8.18 -10.37
C ASP A 55 -7.11 -9.38 -9.40
N GLU A 56 -5.98 -10.05 -9.20
CA GLU A 56 -5.85 -11.23 -8.32
C GLU A 56 -5.93 -10.89 -6.82
N PHE A 57 -5.38 -9.74 -6.42
CA PHE A 57 -5.23 -9.36 -5.01
C PHE A 57 -6.16 -8.22 -4.59
N ALA A 58 -6.58 -7.38 -5.53
CA ALA A 58 -7.45 -6.23 -5.32
C ALA A 58 -8.69 -6.56 -4.46
N THR A 59 -9.47 -7.55 -4.91
CA THR A 59 -10.71 -7.96 -4.23
C THR A 59 -10.45 -8.49 -2.82
N ARG A 60 -9.33 -9.18 -2.60
CA ARG A 60 -8.98 -9.73 -1.28
C ARG A 60 -8.35 -8.69 -0.37
N TYR A 61 -7.67 -7.71 -0.94
CA TYR A 61 -7.14 -6.57 -0.21
C TYR A 61 -8.27 -5.72 0.39
N SER A 62 -9.42 -5.59 -0.31
CA SER A 62 -10.62 -4.96 0.26
C SER A 62 -11.17 -5.71 1.45
N GLN A 63 -11.28 -7.04 1.30
CA GLN A 63 -11.78 -7.93 2.34
C GLN A 63 -10.85 -7.97 3.57
N THR A 64 -9.57 -7.66 3.39
CA THR A 64 -8.61 -7.54 4.48
C THR A 64 -8.83 -6.28 5.33
N GLY A 65 -9.45 -5.24 4.75
CA GLY A 65 -10.01 -4.09 5.48
C GLY A 65 -11.43 -4.36 6.00
N ASP A 66 -12.12 -5.35 5.46
CA ASP A 66 -13.48 -5.70 5.86
C ASP A 66 -13.46 -6.57 7.12
N THR A 67 -13.34 -5.91 8.27
CA THR A 67 -13.59 -6.50 9.59
C THR A 67 -12.58 -7.58 9.99
N ALA A 68 -11.62 -7.24 10.84
CA ALA A 68 -11.05 -8.25 11.73
C ALA A 68 -12.23 -8.84 12.52
N SER A 69 -12.65 -10.07 12.19
CA SER A 69 -13.78 -10.69 12.88
C SER A 69 -13.48 -10.74 14.38
N ARG A 70 -14.51 -10.68 15.24
CA ARG A 70 -14.31 -10.80 16.71
C ARG A 70 -13.43 -12.01 17.08
N ALA A 71 -13.48 -13.09 16.31
CA ALA A 71 -12.61 -14.25 16.49
C ALA A 71 -11.14 -13.99 16.14
N ALA A 72 -10.83 -13.15 15.13
CA ALA A 72 -9.47 -12.72 14.80
C ALA A 72 -8.88 -11.77 15.86
N LEU A 73 -9.75 -10.95 16.48
CA LEU A 73 -9.39 -10.09 17.63
C LEU A 73 -9.10 -10.92 18.89
N ASP A 74 -9.90 -11.95 19.18
CA ASP A 74 -9.72 -12.85 20.34
C ASP A 74 -8.48 -13.76 20.22
N SER A 75 -8.05 -14.09 19.00
CA SER A 75 -6.91 -14.98 18.74
C SER A 75 -5.54 -14.26 18.70
N LYS A 76 -5.48 -12.96 19.03
CA LYS A 76 -4.27 -12.11 18.89
C LYS A 76 -3.65 -12.13 17.48
N GLN A 77 -4.44 -12.47 16.46
CA GLN A 77 -3.97 -12.55 15.09
C GLN A 77 -4.09 -11.15 14.46
N THR A 78 -3.03 -10.35 14.60
CA THR A 78 -2.90 -9.06 13.93
C THR A 78 -3.08 -9.23 12.43
N ASN A 79 -3.70 -8.27 11.73
CA ASN A 79 -3.86 -8.31 10.25
C ASN A 79 -2.52 -8.63 9.53
N ALA A 80 -1.38 -8.17 10.06
CA ALA A 80 -0.03 -8.52 9.60
C ALA A 80 0.32 -10.03 9.56
N LYS A 81 -0.43 -10.88 10.29
CA LYS A 81 -0.31 -12.34 10.36
C LYS A 81 -1.44 -13.07 9.63
N SER A 82 -2.25 -12.36 8.85
CA SER A 82 -3.31 -12.98 8.05
C SER A 82 -2.69 -13.80 6.91
N ASN A 83 -3.41 -14.85 6.49
CA ASN A 83 -3.00 -15.67 5.34
C ASN A 83 -2.82 -14.81 4.08
N PHE A 84 -3.60 -13.73 3.95
CA PHE A 84 -3.46 -12.77 2.85
C PHE A 84 -2.04 -12.19 2.75
N TRP A 85 -1.45 -11.70 3.85
CA TRP A 85 -0.10 -11.14 3.78
C TRP A 85 1.00 -12.19 3.62
N GLN A 86 0.73 -13.45 4.00
CA GLN A 86 1.62 -14.57 3.69
C GLN A 86 1.61 -14.86 2.18
N GLU A 87 0.45 -14.90 1.55
CA GLU A 87 0.32 -15.09 0.11
C GLU A 87 0.87 -13.90 -0.69
N VAL A 88 0.60 -12.67 -0.26
CA VAL A 88 1.21 -11.47 -0.85
C VAL A 88 2.73 -11.57 -0.77
N ARG A 89 3.29 -12.06 0.34
CA ARG A 89 4.73 -12.25 0.50
C ARG A 89 5.26 -13.31 -0.46
N GLU A 90 4.59 -14.45 -0.60
CA GLU A 90 4.96 -15.53 -1.53
C GLU A 90 5.01 -15.02 -2.98
N SER A 91 3.94 -14.35 -3.42
CA SER A 91 3.90 -13.75 -4.75
C SER A 91 4.91 -12.61 -4.90
N TYR A 92 5.15 -11.82 -3.85
CA TYR A 92 6.12 -10.73 -3.90
C TYR A 92 7.55 -11.22 -4.11
N VAL A 93 7.96 -12.31 -3.47
CA VAL A 93 9.30 -12.90 -3.62
C VAL A 93 9.43 -13.80 -4.85
N HIS A 94 8.32 -14.16 -5.50
CA HIS A 94 8.34 -14.97 -6.70
C HIS A 94 9.16 -14.30 -7.83
N ILE A 95 9.95 -15.09 -8.52
CA ILE A 95 10.84 -14.62 -9.60
C ILE A 95 10.04 -14.58 -10.89
N PHE A 96 9.47 -13.43 -11.20
CA PHE A 96 8.84 -13.17 -12.48
C PHE A 96 9.87 -12.76 -13.55
N PRO A 97 9.63 -13.04 -14.84
CA PRO A 97 10.39 -12.45 -15.94
C PRO A 97 10.40 -10.92 -15.87
N LYS A 98 11.46 -10.27 -16.37
CA LYS A 98 11.56 -8.80 -16.37
C LYS A 98 10.42 -8.10 -17.13
N THR A 99 9.82 -8.78 -18.10
CA THR A 99 8.69 -8.30 -18.91
C THR A 99 7.33 -8.45 -18.23
N HIS A 100 7.28 -9.07 -17.05
CA HIS A 100 6.04 -9.30 -16.33
C HIS A 100 5.52 -7.99 -15.71
N GLU A 101 4.22 -7.72 -15.77
CA GLU A 101 3.56 -6.51 -15.24
C GLU A 101 3.97 -6.15 -13.80
N ARG A 102 4.23 -7.16 -12.95
CA ARG A 102 4.66 -6.95 -11.55
C ARG A 102 6.06 -6.35 -11.42
N ASN A 103 6.89 -6.57 -12.43
CA ASN A 103 8.25 -6.05 -12.55
C ASN A 103 8.34 -4.76 -13.37
N LEU A 104 7.23 -4.26 -13.91
CA LEU A 104 7.19 -3.07 -14.75
C LEU A 104 6.62 -1.85 -14.00
N VAL A 105 7.06 -0.67 -14.39
CA VAL A 105 6.38 0.58 -14.02
C VAL A 105 5.24 0.79 -15.01
N MET A 106 4.00 0.72 -14.52
CA MET A 106 2.80 0.69 -15.37
C MET A 106 2.37 2.05 -15.93
N PHE A 107 3.01 3.14 -15.48
CA PHE A 107 2.68 4.50 -15.89
C PHE A 107 3.94 5.29 -16.18
N ASP A 108 3.85 6.22 -17.12
CA ASP A 108 4.92 7.17 -17.36
C ASP A 108 4.78 8.41 -16.46
N ASP A 109 5.89 8.82 -15.85
CA ASP A 109 6.04 10.06 -15.10
C ASP A 109 7.53 10.29 -14.78
N GLU A 110 7.97 11.54 -14.79
CA GLU A 110 9.35 11.89 -14.41
C GLU A 110 9.69 11.47 -12.98
N LEU A 111 8.72 11.46 -12.08
CA LEU A 111 8.92 11.02 -10.68
C LEU A 111 9.17 9.51 -10.56
N PHE A 112 8.97 8.73 -11.64
CA PHE A 112 9.24 7.30 -11.67
C PHE A 112 10.56 6.98 -12.39
N ARG A 113 11.29 8.00 -12.85
CA ARG A 113 12.54 7.80 -13.59
C ARG A 113 13.56 7.04 -12.74
N GLY A 114 14.10 5.97 -13.31
CA GLY A 114 15.06 5.10 -12.64
C GLY A 114 14.45 4.25 -11.51
N ILE A 115 13.13 4.01 -11.54
CA ILE A 115 12.46 2.97 -10.75
C ILE A 115 12.39 1.68 -11.55
N ASP A 116 12.88 0.59 -10.97
CA ASP A 116 12.80 -0.76 -11.52
C ASP A 116 12.18 -1.72 -10.49
N PRO A 117 10.87 -2.04 -10.61
CA PRO A 117 10.18 -2.98 -9.72
C PRO A 117 10.69 -4.44 -9.78
N SER A 118 11.59 -4.78 -10.71
CA SER A 118 12.29 -6.06 -10.71
C SER A 118 13.42 -6.12 -9.67
N VAL A 119 13.98 -4.97 -9.27
CA VAL A 119 15.08 -4.85 -8.30
C VAL A 119 14.52 -4.66 -6.89
N THR A 120 13.89 -5.72 -6.37
CA THR A 120 13.33 -5.73 -5.02
C THR A 120 14.05 -6.68 -4.10
N LYS A 121 13.93 -6.37 -2.80
CA LYS A 121 14.43 -7.24 -1.73
C LYS A 121 13.28 -8.06 -1.18
N PRO A 122 13.53 -9.32 -0.79
CA PRO A 122 12.53 -10.08 -0.07
C PRO A 122 12.21 -9.37 1.26
N HIS A 123 10.92 -9.31 1.58
CA HIS A 123 10.40 -8.71 2.79
C HIS A 123 9.49 -9.70 3.51
N PRO A 124 9.48 -9.73 4.85
CA PRO A 124 8.52 -10.53 5.60
C PRO A 124 7.11 -9.90 5.50
N PRO A 125 6.03 -10.68 5.70
CA PRO A 125 4.63 -10.22 5.59
C PRO A 125 4.35 -8.93 6.38
N GLU A 126 4.87 -8.85 7.60
CA GLU A 126 4.67 -7.71 8.51
C GLU A 126 5.28 -6.42 7.94
N LYS A 127 6.40 -6.54 7.21
CA LYS A 127 7.06 -5.40 6.57
C LYS A 127 6.30 -4.93 5.33
N LEU A 128 5.67 -5.86 4.59
CA LEU A 128 4.82 -5.53 3.45
C LEU A 128 3.53 -4.84 3.91
N PHE A 129 2.90 -5.34 4.97
CA PHE A 129 1.76 -4.69 5.60
C PHE A 129 2.10 -3.29 6.09
N ALA A 130 3.20 -3.12 6.85
CA ALA A 130 3.64 -1.81 7.32
C ALA A 130 3.94 -0.83 6.16
N MET A 131 4.45 -1.34 5.04
CA MET A 131 4.70 -0.54 3.84
C MET A 131 3.40 -0.09 3.15
N ALA A 132 2.40 -0.97 3.08
CA ALA A 132 1.07 -0.63 2.57
C ALA A 132 0.37 0.39 3.48
N LYS A 133 0.43 0.19 4.81
CA LYS A 133 -0.06 1.14 5.82
C LYS A 133 0.51 2.54 5.63
N GLU A 134 1.83 2.65 5.60
CA GLU A 134 2.52 3.94 5.43
C GLU A 134 2.13 4.63 4.10
N LEU A 135 2.00 3.84 3.03
CA LEU A 135 1.62 4.35 1.71
C LEU A 135 0.19 4.90 1.71
N THR A 136 -0.77 4.16 2.28
CA THR A 136 -2.17 4.57 2.38
C THR A 136 -2.32 5.84 3.20
N GLN A 137 -1.63 5.95 4.34
CA GLN A 137 -1.63 7.17 5.16
C GLN A 137 -1.09 8.39 4.41
N LYS A 138 0.03 8.24 3.69
CA LYS A 138 0.62 9.30 2.87
C LYS A 138 -0.31 9.74 1.74
N TYR A 139 -0.99 8.77 1.12
CA TYR A 139 -1.99 9.05 0.10
C TYR A 139 -3.14 9.88 0.64
N PHE A 140 -3.75 9.49 1.77
CA PHE A 140 -4.86 10.26 2.36
C PHE A 140 -4.42 11.64 2.84
N ALA A 141 -3.22 11.77 3.39
CA ALA A 141 -2.67 13.08 3.73
C ALA A 141 -2.53 13.99 2.49
N ALA A 142 -2.03 13.45 1.38
CA ALA A 142 -1.93 14.18 0.11
C ALA A 142 -3.32 14.50 -0.48
N GLU A 143 -4.28 13.57 -0.42
CA GLU A 143 -5.66 13.75 -0.89
C GLU A 143 -6.41 14.81 -0.08
N GLN A 144 -6.23 14.84 1.23
CA GLN A 144 -6.80 15.88 2.10
C GLN A 144 -6.26 17.26 1.75
N ARG A 145 -4.95 17.39 1.51
CA ARG A 145 -4.33 18.66 1.08
C ARG A 145 -4.84 19.09 -0.29
N PHE A 146 -4.91 18.15 -1.24
CA PHE A 146 -5.46 18.39 -2.58
C PHE A 146 -6.91 18.88 -2.53
N THR A 147 -7.76 18.23 -1.70
CA THR A 147 -9.17 18.60 -1.55
C THR A 147 -9.35 19.97 -0.88
N LYS A 148 -8.52 20.29 0.13
CA LYS A 148 -8.56 21.58 0.83
C LYS A 148 -8.09 22.75 -0.02
N CYS A 149 -7.20 22.52 -0.98
CA CYS A 149 -6.62 23.58 -1.82
C CYS A 149 -7.54 24.10 -2.95
N GLY A 150 -8.83 23.76 -2.95
CA GLY A 150 -9.90 24.46 -3.68
C GLY A 150 -9.56 24.80 -5.13
N GLN A 151 -9.89 23.89 -6.05
CA GLN A 151 -9.96 24.06 -7.52
C GLN A 151 -9.47 25.40 -8.09
N HIS A 152 -8.17 25.60 -8.25
CA HIS A 152 -7.60 26.31 -9.40
C HIS A 152 -6.15 25.80 -9.55
N GLU A 153 -5.88 25.12 -10.68
CA GLU A 153 -4.54 24.84 -11.23
C GLU A 153 -3.57 23.90 -10.47
N ASN A 154 -3.88 23.40 -9.28
CA ASN A 154 -2.93 22.53 -8.55
C ASN A 154 -3.05 21.05 -8.97
N GLU A 155 -2.06 20.54 -9.72
CA GLU A 155 -1.94 19.11 -9.98
C GLU A 155 -1.69 18.32 -8.69
N PHE A 156 -2.28 17.11 -8.56
CA PHE A 156 -2.06 16.23 -7.40
C PHE A 156 -0.56 15.98 -7.13
N ARG A 157 0.26 16.00 -8.19
CA ARG A 157 1.73 15.90 -8.12
C ARG A 157 2.36 16.92 -7.17
N ASN A 158 1.78 18.11 -7.02
CA ASN A 158 2.30 19.15 -6.13
C ASN A 158 2.12 18.81 -4.64
N PHE A 159 1.21 17.89 -4.31
CA PHE A 159 0.90 17.51 -2.93
C PHE A 159 1.62 16.23 -2.47
N VAL A 160 2.34 15.55 -3.37
CA VAL A 160 3.06 14.32 -3.02
C VAL A 160 4.48 14.54 -2.54
N GLU A 161 4.96 15.79 -2.42
CA GLU A 161 6.29 16.13 -1.87
C GLU A 161 7.45 15.29 -2.48
N ASN A 162 7.47 15.11 -3.81
CA ASN A 162 8.41 14.24 -4.55
C ASN A 162 8.33 12.75 -4.22
N GLN A 163 7.31 12.30 -3.49
CA GLN A 163 7.05 10.88 -3.25
C GLN A 163 6.34 10.28 -4.47
N GLY A 164 7.13 9.92 -5.48
CA GLY A 164 6.63 9.30 -6.71
C GLY A 164 5.74 8.09 -6.44
N VAL A 165 5.99 7.31 -5.38
CA VAL A 165 5.15 6.16 -5.00
C VAL A 165 3.69 6.55 -4.71
N VAL A 166 3.44 7.72 -4.10
CA VAL A 166 2.09 8.20 -3.78
C VAL A 166 1.37 8.62 -5.06
N LEU A 167 2.09 9.27 -5.98
CA LEU A 167 1.56 9.59 -7.30
C LEU A 167 1.29 8.32 -8.12
N TYR A 168 2.16 7.31 -8.03
CA TYR A 168 2.00 6.02 -8.69
C TYR A 168 0.74 5.29 -8.19
N LEU A 169 0.50 5.31 -6.87
CA LEU A 169 -0.74 4.83 -6.29
C LEU A 169 -1.95 5.61 -6.83
N ARG A 170 -1.90 6.95 -6.87
CA ARG A 170 -2.99 7.77 -7.46
C ARG A 170 -3.26 7.40 -8.91
N LYS A 171 -2.22 7.14 -9.72
CA LYS A 171 -2.37 6.69 -11.11
C LYS A 171 -3.02 5.31 -11.19
N TRP A 172 -2.66 4.36 -10.34
CA TRP A 172 -3.36 3.06 -10.23
C TRP A 172 -4.84 3.19 -9.85
N LEU A 173 -5.19 4.15 -8.99
CA LEU A 173 -6.58 4.41 -8.64
C LEU A 173 -7.35 5.05 -9.80
N LYS A 174 -6.70 5.92 -10.59
CA LYS A 174 -7.30 6.61 -11.74
C LYS A 174 -7.33 5.79 -13.04
N SER A 175 -6.37 4.90 -13.28
CA SER A 175 -6.26 4.13 -14.53
C SER A 175 -7.41 3.13 -14.75
N ALA A 176 -8.26 2.94 -13.74
CA ALA A 176 -9.52 2.19 -13.83
C ALA A 176 -10.68 2.95 -14.52
N GLU A 177 -10.38 4.07 -15.19
CA GLU A 177 -11.33 4.87 -15.97
C GLU A 177 -11.47 4.42 -17.44
N HIS A 178 -10.66 3.45 -17.91
CA HIS A 178 -10.76 2.86 -19.25
C HIS A 178 -11.11 1.37 -19.19
#